data_AF-A0A6M3JSK5-F1
#
_entry.id   AF-A0A6M3JSK5-F1
#
_cell.length_a   1.000
_cell.length_b   1.000
_cell.length_c   1.000
_cell.angle_alpha   90.00
_cell.angle_beta   90.00
_cell.angle_gamma   90.00
#
_symmetry.space_group_name_H-M   'P 1'
#
loop_
_entity.id
_entity.type
_entity.pdbx_description
1 polymer ?
#
loop_
_entity_poly.entity_id
_entity_poly.type
_entity_poly.pdbx_seq_one_letter_code
_entity_poly.pdbx_strand_id
1 'polypeptide(L)'
;MNLLAKAEPTYLKLADGEDYEIPVLNLTTLANIEKTMGFGLARLQTKMIEETATTLRLTIYALLHETNPKLSLEEVGELVTFDVMKDVSEVLSKVL
;
A
#
# COMPACT_ATOMS: atom_id res chain seq x y z
N MET A 1 -29.42 -12.82 10.57
CA MET A 1 -28.81 -12.46 9.28
C MET A 1 -27.80 -11.36 9.54
N ASN A 2 -26.50 -11.63 9.49
CA ASN A 2 -25.44 -10.66 9.75
C ASN A 2 -24.45 -10.75 8.59
N LEU A 3 -24.58 -9.94 7.54
CA LEU A 3 -23.78 -10.11 6.32
C LEU A 3 -23.37 -8.77 5.69
N LEU A 4 -22.93 -7.83 6.52
CA LEU A 4 -21.84 -6.93 6.16
C LEU A 4 -20.67 -7.33 7.05
N ALA A 5 -20.02 -8.45 6.74
CA ALA A 5 -18.74 -8.78 7.35
C ALA A 5 -17.79 -7.63 6.96
N LYS A 6 -17.55 -6.71 7.89
CA LYS A 6 -16.58 -5.64 7.69
C LYS A 6 -15.22 -6.32 7.60
N ALA A 7 -14.51 -6.11 6.49
CA ALA A 7 -13.14 -6.58 6.37
C ALA A 7 -12.32 -6.02 7.54
N GLU A 8 -11.51 -6.87 8.16
CA GLU A 8 -10.64 -6.45 9.25
C GLU A 8 -9.52 -5.55 8.70
N PRO A 9 -9.15 -4.49 9.43
CA PRO A 9 -8.06 -3.62 9.02
C PRO A 9 -6.74 -4.41 8.99
N THR A 10 -5.96 -4.20 7.93
CA THR A 10 -4.61 -4.75 7.80
C THR A 10 -3.63 -3.65 8.15
N TYR A 11 -2.56 -3.99 8.89
CA TYR A 11 -1.54 -3.03 9.30
C TYR A 11 -0.19 -3.38 8.67
N LEU A 12 0.58 -2.34 8.38
CA LEU A 12 1.94 -2.41 7.88
C LEU A 12 2.88 -1.72 8.85
N LYS A 13 3.84 -2.45 9.39
CA LYS A 13 4.88 -1.91 10.25
C LYS A 13 6.05 -1.38 9.42
N LEU A 14 6.48 -0.15 9.69
CA LEU A 14 7.62 0.48 9.00
C LEU A 14 8.83 0.70 9.92
N ALA A 15 9.91 1.25 9.37
CA ALA A 15 11.21 1.35 10.04
C ALA A 15 11.22 2.24 11.29
N ASP A 16 10.27 3.16 11.42
CA ASP A 16 10.06 3.96 12.63
C ASP A 16 9.43 3.16 13.79
N GLY A 17 9.00 1.94 13.52
CA GLY A 17 8.39 1.04 14.48
C GLY A 17 6.87 1.23 14.61
N GLU A 18 6.27 2.15 13.86
CA GLU A 18 4.84 2.44 13.87
C GLU A 18 4.06 1.49 12.96
N ASP A 19 2.81 1.22 13.34
CA ASP A 19 1.86 0.40 12.58
C ASP A 19 0.91 1.30 11.78
N TYR A 20 0.97 1.19 10.45
CA TYR A 20 0.14 1.98 9.55
C TYR A 20 -1.02 1.17 9.00
N GLU A 21 -2.23 1.71 9.13
CA GLU A 21 -3.43 1.07 8.59
C GLU A 21 -3.43 1.08 7.05
N ILE A 22 -3.67 -0.07 6.45
CA ILE A 22 -3.90 -0.24 5.02
C ILE A 22 -5.42 -0.24 4.78
N PRO A 23 -5.93 0.57 3.84
CA PRO A 23 -7.37 0.65 3.59
C PRO A 23 -7.92 -0.70 3.12
N VAL A 24 -9.17 -0.98 3.47
CA VAL A 24 -9.91 -2.08 2.85
C VAL A 24 -10.06 -1.81 1.36
N LEU A 25 -9.65 -2.76 0.52
CA LEU A 25 -9.76 -2.64 -0.93
C LEU A 25 -11.21 -2.87 -1.40
N ASN A 26 -11.85 -1.76 -1.77
CA ASN A 26 -13.14 -1.71 -2.44
C ASN A 26 -13.00 -0.83 -3.70
N LEU A 27 -14.04 -0.75 -4.52
CA LEU A 27 -13.94 -0.01 -5.79
C LEU A 27 -13.58 1.48 -5.61
N THR A 28 -13.95 2.10 -4.49
CA THR A 28 -13.59 3.48 -4.20
C THR A 28 -12.11 3.62 -3.85
N THR A 29 -11.60 2.80 -2.94
CA THR A 29 -10.18 2.86 -2.55
C THR A 29 -9.27 2.44 -3.69
N LEU A 30 -9.65 1.45 -4.50
CA LEU A 30 -8.92 1.07 -5.72
C LEU A 30 -8.83 2.24 -6.71
N ALA A 31 -9.94 2.96 -6.96
CA ALA A 31 -9.94 4.11 -7.86
C ALA A 31 -9.05 5.25 -7.33
N ASN A 32 -9.04 5.48 -6.02
CA ASN A 32 -8.15 6.48 -5.41
C ASN A 32 -6.67 6.07 -5.52
N ILE A 33 -6.35 4.79 -5.30
CA ILE A 33 -5.00 4.24 -5.47
C ILE A 33 -4.52 4.44 -6.91
N GLU A 34 -5.34 4.13 -7.92
CA GLU A 34 -5.01 4.37 -9.34
C GLU A 34 -4.72 5.84 -9.62
N LYS A 35 -5.53 6.74 -9.06
CA LYS A 35 -5.34 8.19 -9.19
C LYS A 35 -4.01 8.64 -8.57
N THR A 36 -3.67 8.10 -7.40
CA THR A 36 -2.42 8.43 -6.68
C THR A 36 -1.19 7.89 -7.41
N MET A 37 -1.27 6.69 -7.98
CA MET A 37 -0.17 6.10 -8.77
C MET A 37 -0.03 6.73 -10.16
N GLY A 38 -1.08 7.35 -10.70
CA GLY A 38 -1.09 7.91 -12.06
C GLY A 38 -1.19 6.84 -13.16
N PHE A 39 -1.52 5.59 -12.81
CA PHE A 39 -1.77 4.50 -13.74
C PHE A 39 -2.76 3.49 -13.14
N GLY A 40 -3.45 2.75 -14.01
CA GLY A 40 -4.42 1.74 -13.60
C GLY A 40 -3.79 0.46 -13.03
N LEU A 41 -4.49 -0.24 -12.15
CA LEU A 41 -4.05 -1.47 -11.47
C LEU A 41 -3.69 -2.60 -12.45
N ALA A 42 -4.34 -2.64 -13.62
CA ALA A 42 -3.98 -3.59 -14.68
C ALA A 42 -2.51 -3.45 -15.14
N ARG A 43 -1.92 -2.25 -15.01
CA ARG A 43 -0.50 -1.99 -15.32
C ARG A 43 0.41 -2.19 -14.10
N LEU A 44 -0.15 -2.24 -12.89
CA LEU A 44 0.63 -2.39 -11.66
C LEU A 44 1.39 -3.70 -11.65
N GLN A 45 0.74 -4.82 -11.97
CA GLN A 45 1.38 -6.14 -12.00
C GLN A 45 2.59 -6.16 -12.93
N THR A 46 2.45 -5.62 -14.16
CA THR A 46 3.58 -5.52 -15.10
C THR A 46 4.71 -4.68 -14.53
N LYS A 47 4.41 -3.54 -13.92
CA LYS A 47 5.42 -2.64 -13.33
C LYS A 47 6.11 -3.19 -12.08
N MET A 48 5.41 -4.02 -11.31
CA MET A 48 5.95 -4.72 -10.15
C MET A 48 6.91 -5.84 -10.59
N ILE A 49 6.57 -6.56 -11.68
CA ILE A 49 7.44 -7.57 -12.29
C ILE A 49 8.70 -6.96 -12.90
N GLU A 50 8.63 -5.70 -13.35
CA GLU A 50 9.81 -4.93 -13.76
C GLU A 50 10.73 -4.55 -12.58
N GLU A 51 10.41 -4.98 -11.35
CA GLU A 51 11.22 -4.89 -10.12
C GLU A 51 11.77 -3.49 -9.81
N THR A 52 11.00 -2.44 -10.14
CA THR A 52 11.44 -1.07 -9.87
C THR A 52 11.09 -0.66 -8.43
N ALA A 53 12.12 -0.31 -7.65
CA ALA A 53 11.95 0.29 -6.32
C ALA A 53 10.98 1.50 -6.34
N THR A 54 10.95 2.24 -7.45
CA THR A 54 9.99 3.33 -7.70
C THR A 54 8.54 2.86 -7.67
N THR A 55 8.21 1.74 -8.34
CA THR A 55 6.83 1.22 -8.37
C THR A 55 6.43 0.71 -7.01
N LEU A 56 7.32 -0.01 -6.32
CA LEU A 56 7.06 -0.48 -4.97
C LEU A 56 6.80 0.69 -4.01
N ARG A 57 7.69 1.70 -4.01
CA ARG A 57 7.53 2.92 -3.20
C ARG A 57 6.20 3.61 -3.48
N LEU A 58 5.84 3.77 -4.76
CA LEU A 58 4.61 4.44 -5.16
C LEU A 58 3.35 3.64 -4.75
N THR A 59 3.43 2.31 -4.80
CA THR A 59 2.33 1.42 -4.40
C THR A 59 2.08 1.52 -2.90
N ILE A 60 3.15 1.42 -2.09
CA ILE A 60 3.07 1.57 -0.64
C ILE A 60 2.54 2.96 -0.29
N TYR A 61 3.06 4.01 -0.93
CA TYR A 61 2.56 5.36 -0.76
C TYR A 61 1.07 5.49 -1.09
N ALA A 62 0.61 4.94 -2.22
CA ALA A 62 -0.79 5.02 -2.61
C ALA A 62 -1.72 4.32 -1.63
N LEU A 63 -1.29 3.21 -1.03
CA LEU A 63 -2.04 2.51 0.01
C LEU A 63 -2.09 3.32 1.31
N LEU A 64 -0.94 3.81 1.76
CA LEU A 64 -0.82 4.55 3.02
C LEU A 64 -1.49 5.92 2.96
N HIS A 65 -1.50 6.59 1.80
CA HIS A 65 -2.06 7.92 1.65
C HIS A 65 -3.58 7.96 1.86
N GLU A 66 -4.29 6.86 1.62
CA GLU A 66 -5.74 6.77 1.83
C GLU A 66 -6.15 6.90 3.30
N THR A 67 -5.34 6.34 4.20
CA THR A 67 -5.57 6.32 5.65
C THR A 67 -4.72 7.38 6.36
N ASN A 68 -3.60 7.77 5.76
CA ASN A 68 -2.61 8.70 6.31
C ASN A 68 -2.23 9.77 5.27
N PRO A 69 -3.14 10.69 4.90
CA PRO A 69 -2.93 11.65 3.80
C PRO A 69 -1.83 12.69 4.05
N LYS A 70 -1.28 12.73 5.27
CA LYS A 70 -0.15 13.61 5.62
C LYS A 70 1.20 13.02 5.23
N LEU A 71 1.29 11.71 5.07
CA LEU A 71 2.52 11.06 4.61
C LEU A 71 2.79 11.47 3.17
N SER A 72 4.01 11.91 2.93
CA SER A 72 4.55 12.19 1.61
C SER A 72 5.18 10.95 0.99
N LEU A 73 5.37 10.98 -0.33
CA LEU A 73 6.07 9.91 -1.06
C LEU A 73 7.54 9.78 -0.63
N GLU A 74 8.15 10.88 -0.19
CA GLU A 74 9.53 10.93 0.29
C GLU A 74 9.65 10.20 1.63
N GLU A 75 8.82 10.57 2.61
CA GLU A 75 8.78 9.90 3.93
C GLU A 75 8.54 8.39 3.81
N VAL A 76 7.63 7.96 2.93
CA VAL A 76 7.42 6.52 2.68
C VAL A 76 8.68 5.86 2.14
N GLY A 77 9.45 6.53 1.28
CA GLY A 77 10.72 6.01 0.78
C GLY A 77 11.79 5.88 1.86
N GLU A 78 11.80 6.77 2.85
CA GLU A 78 12.71 6.71 3.98
C GLU A 78 12.32 5.62 5.00
N LEU A 79 11.02 5.37 5.15
CA LEU A 79 10.46 4.40 6.09
C LEU A 79 10.44 2.95 5.56
N VAL A 80 10.50 2.74 4.24
CA VAL A 80 10.57 1.40 3.62
C VAL A 80 12.03 1.02 3.42
N THR A 81 12.65 0.56 4.49
CA THR A 81 14.03 0.10 4.53
C THR A 81 14.16 -1.41 4.27
N PHE A 82 15.38 -1.90 4.07
CA PHE A 82 15.62 -3.32 3.79
C PHE A 82 15.21 -4.26 4.94
N ASP A 83 15.28 -3.82 6.18
CA ASP A 83 14.93 -4.60 7.38
C ASP A 83 13.42 -4.84 7.51
N VAL A 84 12.58 -3.93 7.02
CA VAL A 84 11.12 -4.11 7.01
C VAL A 84 10.58 -4.65 5.68
N MET A 85 11.44 -4.80 4.66
CA MET A 85 11.03 -5.18 3.31
C MET A 85 10.31 -6.54 3.25
N LYS A 86 10.70 -7.47 4.13
CA LYS A 86 10.03 -8.78 4.25
C LYS A 86 8.58 -8.61 4.69
N ASP A 87 8.36 -7.86 5.77
CA ASP A 87 7.04 -7.64 6.34
C ASP A 87 6.15 -6.83 5.37
N VAL A 88 6.72 -5.83 4.72
CA VAL A 88 6.09 -5.10 3.61
C VAL A 88 5.63 -6.06 2.51
N SER A 89 6.49 -6.95 2.04
CA SER A 89 6.16 -7.90 0.98
C SER A 89 5.05 -8.87 1.39
N GLU A 90 5.08 -9.37 2.63
CA GLU A 90 4.06 -10.26 3.17
C GLU A 90 2.69 -9.57 3.26
N VAL A 91 2.65 -8.32 3.74
CA VAL A 91 1.42 -7.53 3.80
C VAL A 91 0.88 -7.26 2.40
N LEU A 92 1.73 -6.80 1.47
CA LEU A 92 1.31 -6.51 0.11
C LEU A 92 0.74 -7.76 -0.59
N SER A 93 1.33 -8.94 -0.39
CA SER A 93 0.84 -10.19 -0.99
C SER A 93 -0.53 -10.67 -0.49
N LYS A 94 -0.97 -10.19 0.69
CA LYS A 94 -2.30 -10.49 1.25
C LYS A 94 -3.37 -9.53 0.72
N VAL A 95 -2.92 -8.34 0.31
CA VAL A 95 -3.78 -7.22 -0.07
C VAL A 95 -3.90 -7.11 -1.59
N LEU A 96 -2.86 -7.44 -2.36
CA LEU A 96 -2.77 -7.33 -3.82
C LEU A 96 -2.56 -8.70 -4.48
#